data_AF-A0A6F8XRF0-F1
#
_entry.id   AF-A0A6F8XRF0-F1
#
_cell.length_a   1.000
_cell.length_b   1.000
_cell.length_c   1.000
_cell.angle_alpha   90.00
_cell.angle_beta   90.00
_cell.angle_gamma   90.00
#
_symmetry.space_group_name_H-M   'P 1'
#
loop_
_entity.id
_entity.type
_entity.pdbx_description
1 polymer ?
#
loop_
_entity_poly.entity_id
_entity_poly.type
_entity_poly.pdbx_seq_one_letter_code
_entity_poly.pdbx_strand_id
1 'polypeptide(L)'
;MDDLFFAGTIAQARDVRHASSPFIDGFRYNLRTFTELLRERYDGVSLPYELVPADAGALTTRVLDRVNWSSALWTQFEYLCDVYVLDPATGQLRLYKDLPEDYAVSRFAAEPHYYTVALRWGRDDYGDVFAIERHPTPDRARESAFIHPVIRRYKGAELVEEQHLLEDLLAEWRRPDRHIEPLRALFDRDLP
;
A
#
# COMPACT_ATOMS: atom_id res chain seq x y z
N MET A 1 -28.80 -10.92 7.42
CA MET A 1 -28.61 -10.03 8.57
C MET A 1 -27.80 -8.88 8.04
N ASP A 2 -28.41 -7.71 7.96
CA ASP A 2 -27.69 -6.49 7.61
C ASP A 2 -27.07 -5.91 8.89
N ASP A 3 -25.96 -5.18 8.78
CA ASP A 3 -25.28 -4.47 9.87
C ASP A 3 -24.70 -5.33 11.03
N LEU A 4 -24.48 -6.64 10.82
CA LEU A 4 -23.67 -7.46 11.72
C LEU A 4 -22.22 -7.52 11.23
N PHE A 5 -21.28 -7.12 12.09
CA PHE A 5 -19.85 -7.16 11.79
C PHE A 5 -19.09 -7.99 12.81
N PHE A 6 -17.95 -8.51 12.37
CA PHE A 6 -17.06 -9.30 13.19
C PHE A 6 -15.68 -8.66 13.23
N ALA A 7 -15.08 -8.65 14.41
CA ALA A 7 -13.70 -8.24 14.63
C ALA A 7 -13.01 -9.24 15.56
N GLY A 8 -11.70 -9.34 15.45
CA GLY A 8 -10.88 -10.29 16.19
C GLY A 8 -10.10 -11.20 15.25
N THR A 9 -9.72 -12.37 15.74
CA THR A 9 -9.02 -13.41 14.97
C THR A 9 -9.75 -13.78 13.68
N ILE A 10 -11.09 -13.67 13.63
CA ILE A 10 -11.90 -13.93 12.43
C ILE A 10 -11.56 -13.01 11.24
N ALA A 11 -10.94 -11.85 11.49
CA ALA A 11 -10.40 -11.00 10.42
C ALA A 11 -9.35 -11.75 9.56
N GLN A 12 -8.74 -12.80 10.11
CA GLN A 12 -7.82 -13.68 9.37
C GLN A 12 -8.46 -14.29 8.12
N ALA A 13 -9.79 -14.41 8.05
CA ALA A 13 -10.48 -14.88 6.86
C ALA A 13 -10.22 -14.02 5.61
N ARG A 14 -9.77 -12.77 5.78
CA ARG A 14 -9.49 -11.82 4.68
C ARG A 14 -8.04 -11.90 4.18
N ASP A 15 -7.13 -12.48 4.95
CA ASP A 15 -5.67 -12.47 4.68
C ASP A 15 -4.99 -13.79 5.08
N VAL A 16 -5.70 -14.92 5.00
CA VAL A 16 -5.26 -16.23 5.51
C VAL A 16 -3.82 -16.55 5.09
N ARG A 17 -2.90 -16.57 6.07
CA ARG A 17 -1.44 -16.83 5.89
C ARG A 17 -0.64 -15.76 5.14
N HIS A 18 -1.26 -14.63 4.81
CA HIS A 18 -0.63 -13.51 4.13
C HIS A 18 -0.30 -12.35 5.06
N ALA A 19 -1.04 -12.15 6.17
CA ALA A 19 -0.75 -11.09 7.12
C ALA A 19 -0.94 -11.49 8.59
N SER A 20 -0.61 -10.57 9.50
CA SER A 20 -0.57 -10.81 10.96
C SER A 20 -1.90 -10.51 11.65
N SER A 21 -3.04 -10.59 10.95
CA SER A 21 -4.38 -10.41 11.52
C SER A 21 -4.73 -11.24 12.75
N PRO A 22 -4.25 -12.48 12.96
CA PRO A 22 -4.56 -13.24 14.18
C PRO A 22 -3.73 -12.79 15.39
N PHE A 23 -2.68 -11.98 15.20
CA PHE A 23 -1.78 -11.52 16.27
C PHE A 23 -2.03 -10.05 16.62
N ILE A 24 -1.73 -9.66 17.86
CA ILE A 24 -1.98 -8.30 18.36
C ILE A 24 -1.37 -7.22 17.47
N ASP A 25 -0.18 -7.50 16.90
CA ASP A 25 0.57 -6.54 16.10
C ASP A 25 -0.16 -6.14 14.83
N GLY A 26 -0.84 -7.08 14.16
CA GLY A 26 -1.66 -6.81 12.98
C GLY A 26 -3.11 -6.47 13.33
N PHE A 27 -3.71 -7.18 14.29
CA PHE A 27 -5.12 -7.04 14.67
C PHE A 27 -5.50 -5.59 15.04
N ARG A 28 -4.63 -4.89 15.76
CA ARG A 28 -4.86 -3.49 16.17
C ARG A 28 -5.06 -2.55 14.99
N TYR A 29 -4.42 -2.82 13.85
CA TYR A 29 -4.55 -1.98 12.66
C TYR A 29 -5.84 -2.26 11.90
N ASN A 30 -6.27 -3.52 11.86
CA ASN A 30 -7.60 -3.87 11.37
C ASN A 30 -8.69 -3.19 12.19
N LEU A 31 -8.61 -3.23 13.53
CA LEU A 31 -9.58 -2.56 14.40
C LEU A 31 -9.62 -1.05 14.17
N ARG A 32 -8.46 -0.40 14.05
CA ARG A 32 -8.38 1.03 13.81
C ARG A 32 -9.08 1.39 12.50
N THR A 33 -8.72 0.73 11.40
CA THR A 33 -9.35 1.00 10.11
C THR A 33 -10.83 0.66 10.10
N PHE A 34 -11.21 -0.48 10.67
CA PHE A 34 -12.60 -0.90 10.79
C PHE A 34 -13.45 0.11 11.58
N THR A 35 -12.90 0.67 12.66
CA THR A 35 -13.56 1.72 13.45
C THR A 35 -13.80 2.97 12.63
N GLU A 36 -12.81 3.45 11.86
CA GLU A 36 -13.00 4.63 11.01
C GLU A 36 -14.06 4.40 9.91
N LEU A 37 -14.10 3.20 9.32
CA LEU A 37 -15.13 2.84 8.33
C LEU A 37 -16.55 2.80 8.94
N LEU A 38 -16.69 2.31 10.17
CA LEU A 38 -17.98 2.33 10.87
C LEU A 38 -18.42 3.76 11.20
N ARG A 39 -17.49 4.61 11.65
CA ARG A 39 -17.79 6.01 11.96
C ARG A 39 -18.17 6.81 10.72
N GLU A 40 -17.56 6.54 9.58
CA GLU A 40 -17.99 7.12 8.31
C GLU A 40 -19.42 6.67 7.95
N ARG A 41 -19.70 5.38 8.08
CA ARG A 41 -20.99 4.81 7.69
C ARG A 41 -22.15 5.23 8.58
N TYR A 42 -21.96 5.26 9.90
CA TYR A 42 -23.07 5.42 10.85
C TYR A 42 -23.06 6.77 11.58
N ASP A 43 -21.90 7.40 11.74
CA ASP A 43 -21.77 8.65 12.51
C ASP A 43 -21.54 9.87 11.61
N GLY A 44 -21.44 9.68 10.29
CA GLY A 44 -21.18 10.76 9.32
C GLY A 44 -19.78 11.37 9.43
N VAL A 45 -18.84 10.68 10.11
CA VAL A 45 -17.46 11.16 10.27
C VAL A 45 -16.66 10.77 9.04
N SER A 46 -16.29 11.74 8.20
CA SER A 46 -15.52 11.46 6.98
C SER A 46 -14.21 10.71 7.29
N LEU A 47 -13.86 9.77 6.41
CA LEU A 47 -12.61 9.04 6.50
C LEU A 47 -11.41 10.03 6.52
N PRO A 48 -10.49 9.92 7.48
CA PRO A 48 -9.38 10.86 7.61
C PRO A 48 -8.40 10.73 6.43
N TYR A 49 -7.92 11.87 5.94
CA TYR A 49 -6.86 11.94 4.95
C TYR A 49 -5.84 13.02 5.30
N GLU A 50 -4.64 12.88 4.74
CA GLU A 50 -3.61 13.93 4.74
C GLU A 50 -3.48 14.53 3.34
N LEU A 51 -3.15 15.81 3.26
CA LEU A 51 -2.83 16.45 1.98
C LEU A 51 -1.35 16.30 1.70
N VAL A 52 -1.04 15.83 0.49
CA VAL A 52 0.32 15.66 -0.03
C VAL A 52 0.41 16.46 -1.34
N PRO A 53 1.47 17.25 -1.57
CA PRO A 53 1.65 17.92 -2.86
C PRO A 53 1.66 16.91 -4.01
N ALA A 54 1.01 17.23 -5.13
CA ALA A 54 1.16 16.47 -6.38
C ALA A 54 2.49 16.81 -7.07
N ASP A 55 3.59 16.65 -6.32
CA ASP A 55 4.96 16.78 -6.78
C ASP A 55 5.63 15.40 -6.64
N ALA A 56 6.31 14.95 -7.68
CA ALA A 56 6.90 13.62 -7.70
C ALA A 56 7.93 13.41 -6.58
N GLY A 57 8.73 14.42 -6.25
CA GLY A 57 9.73 14.35 -5.17
C GLY A 57 9.08 14.25 -3.79
N ALA A 58 8.08 15.09 -3.53
CA ALA A 58 7.32 15.09 -2.30
C ALA A 58 6.55 13.77 -2.12
N LEU A 59 5.90 13.27 -3.17
CA LEU A 59 5.18 12.00 -3.14
C LEU A 59 6.13 10.81 -2.94
N THR A 60 7.27 10.79 -3.65
CA THR A 60 8.32 9.78 -3.46
C THR A 60 8.77 9.73 -2.01
N THR A 61 9.11 10.89 -1.43
CA THR A 61 9.53 10.98 -0.03
C THR A 61 8.44 10.46 0.90
N ARG A 62 7.18 10.89 0.67
CA ARG A 62 6.05 10.49 1.50
C ARG A 62 5.79 8.99 1.47
N VAL A 63 5.83 8.39 0.27
CA VAL A 63 5.65 6.95 0.06
C VAL A 63 6.78 6.17 0.73
N LEU A 64 8.03 6.56 0.51
CA LEU A 64 9.19 5.91 1.14
C LEU A 64 9.11 6.00 2.67
N ASP A 65 8.71 7.14 3.23
CA ASP A 65 8.50 7.27 4.68
C ASP A 65 7.42 6.33 5.20
N ARG A 66 6.32 6.13 4.46
CA ARG A 66 5.26 5.20 4.85
C ARG A 66 5.74 3.75 4.82
N VAL A 67 6.37 3.30 3.74
CA VAL A 67 6.80 1.89 3.63
C VAL A 67 7.94 1.55 4.59
N ASN A 68 8.82 2.50 4.91
CA ASN A 68 9.88 2.27 5.89
C ASN A 68 9.37 2.27 7.34
N TRP A 69 8.30 3.00 7.68
CA TRP A 69 7.94 3.26 9.09
C TRP A 69 6.51 2.91 9.51
N SER A 70 5.62 2.55 8.58
CA SER A 70 4.24 2.19 8.92
C SER A 70 4.16 0.76 9.46
N SER A 71 4.05 0.61 10.77
CA SER A 71 3.79 -0.69 11.39
C SER A 71 2.53 -1.39 10.84
N ALA A 72 1.54 -0.63 10.36
CA ALA A 72 0.36 -1.19 9.72
C ALA A 72 0.69 -1.89 8.40
N LEU A 73 1.43 -1.22 7.50
CA LEU A 73 1.86 -1.83 6.23
C LEU A 73 2.77 -3.04 6.46
N TRP A 74 3.60 -3.01 7.51
CA TRP A 74 4.51 -4.11 7.86
C TRP A 74 3.82 -5.32 8.47
N THR A 75 2.78 -5.12 9.27
CA THR A 75 2.07 -6.23 9.95
C THR A 75 0.89 -6.75 9.14
N GLN A 76 0.37 -5.92 8.23
CA GLN A 76 -0.74 -6.21 7.34
C GLN A 76 -0.34 -6.13 5.86
N PHE A 77 0.87 -6.57 5.54
CA PHE A 77 1.33 -6.65 4.16
C PHE A 77 0.37 -7.51 3.31
N GLU A 78 0.27 -7.19 2.02
CA GLU A 78 -0.69 -7.78 1.07
C GLU A 78 -2.18 -7.56 1.36
N TYR A 79 -2.53 -6.96 2.51
CA TYR A 79 -3.92 -6.69 2.87
C TYR A 79 -4.22 -5.19 2.99
N LEU A 80 -3.49 -4.47 3.85
CA LEU A 80 -3.64 -3.02 3.99
C LEU A 80 -2.72 -2.27 3.04
N CYS A 81 -3.25 -1.17 2.49
CA CYS A 81 -2.54 -0.26 1.61
C CYS A 81 -2.79 1.20 2.00
N ASP A 82 -1.89 2.07 1.58
CA ASP A 82 -2.17 3.49 1.48
C ASP A 82 -2.73 3.82 0.11
N VAL A 83 -3.60 4.83 0.04
CA VAL A 83 -4.22 5.30 -1.20
C VAL A 83 -3.94 6.78 -1.39
N TYR A 84 -3.43 7.14 -2.55
CA TYR A 84 -3.14 8.52 -2.94
C TYR A 84 -4.07 8.91 -4.08
N VAL A 85 -5.10 9.69 -3.76
CA VAL A 85 -6.14 10.11 -4.72
C VAL A 85 -5.87 11.54 -5.16
N LEU A 86 -5.71 11.77 -6.46
CA LEU A 86 -5.52 13.11 -7.00
C LEU A 86 -6.84 13.88 -6.94
N ASP A 87 -6.83 15.01 -6.25
CA ASP A 87 -7.93 15.96 -6.26
C ASP A 87 -7.76 16.93 -7.44
N PRO A 88 -8.59 16.83 -8.50
CA PRO A 88 -8.46 17.67 -9.68
C PRO A 88 -8.78 19.14 -9.41
N ALA A 89 -9.52 19.46 -8.33
CA ALA A 89 -9.88 20.83 -8.01
C ALA A 89 -8.73 21.58 -7.34
N THR A 90 -7.95 20.89 -6.49
CA THR A 90 -6.85 21.50 -5.73
C THR A 90 -5.47 21.21 -6.31
N GLY A 91 -5.35 20.19 -7.17
CA GLY A 91 -4.05 19.69 -7.63
C GLY A 91 -3.23 19.05 -6.51
N GLN A 92 -3.86 18.60 -5.43
CA GLN A 92 -3.21 17.91 -4.32
C GLN A 92 -3.63 16.45 -4.26
N LEU A 93 -2.83 15.62 -3.58
CA LEU A 93 -3.15 14.23 -3.32
C LEU A 93 -3.76 14.11 -1.92
N ARG A 94 -4.91 13.44 -1.83
CA ARG A 94 -5.46 12.97 -0.55
C ARG A 94 -4.88 11.60 -0.25
N LEU A 95 -4.10 11.52 0.81
CA LEU A 95 -3.53 10.28 1.35
C LEU A 95 -4.48 9.69 2.38
N TYR A 96 -5.13 8.58 2.01
CA TYR A 96 -5.86 7.71 2.92
C TYR A 96 -4.95 6.55 3.34
N LYS A 97 -4.87 6.27 4.63
CA LYS A 97 -3.91 5.31 5.16
C LYS A 97 -4.56 3.99 5.54
N ASP A 98 -3.80 2.92 5.38
CA ASP A 98 -4.05 1.63 6.00
C ASP A 98 -5.46 1.06 5.71
N LEU A 99 -5.92 1.17 4.46
CA LEU A 99 -7.21 0.64 3.98
C LEU A 99 -7.06 -0.78 3.42
N PRO A 100 -8.04 -1.69 3.60
CA PRO A 100 -8.07 -2.94 2.85
C PRO A 100 -8.05 -2.65 1.35
N GLU A 101 -7.14 -3.28 0.61
CA GLU A 101 -6.92 -2.94 -0.80
C GLU A 101 -8.16 -3.18 -1.67
N ASP A 102 -8.89 -4.28 -1.43
CA ASP A 102 -10.14 -4.59 -2.15
C ASP A 102 -11.20 -3.49 -1.94
N TYR A 103 -11.34 -3.03 -0.69
CA TYR A 103 -12.19 -1.92 -0.33
C TYR A 103 -11.72 -0.63 -0.99
N ALA A 104 -10.42 -0.30 -0.94
CA ALA A 104 -9.86 0.90 -1.55
C ALA A 104 -10.17 0.97 -3.05
N VAL A 105 -9.93 -0.11 -3.80
CA VAL A 105 -10.22 -0.15 -5.25
C VAL A 105 -11.71 0.07 -5.51
N SER A 106 -12.59 -0.54 -4.71
CA SER A 106 -14.05 -0.31 -4.83
C SER A 106 -14.46 1.13 -4.47
N ARG A 107 -13.86 1.70 -3.42
CA ARG A 107 -14.18 3.02 -2.85
C ARG A 107 -13.78 4.17 -3.75
N PHE A 108 -12.70 3.99 -4.50
CA PHE A 108 -12.15 4.99 -5.41
C PHE A 108 -12.36 4.62 -6.89
N ALA A 109 -13.27 3.68 -7.18
CA ALA A 109 -13.58 3.25 -8.55
C ALA A 109 -14.13 4.35 -9.47
N ALA A 110 -14.56 5.49 -8.92
CA ALA A 110 -14.99 6.66 -9.69
C ALA A 110 -13.84 7.65 -9.99
N GLU A 111 -12.69 7.49 -9.33
CA GLU A 111 -11.56 8.41 -9.46
C GLU A 111 -10.80 8.13 -10.76
N PRO A 112 -10.45 9.17 -11.55
CA PRO A 112 -9.77 8.98 -12.83
C PRO A 112 -8.32 8.55 -12.66
N HIS A 113 -7.73 8.80 -11.48
CA HIS A 113 -6.35 8.50 -11.18
C HIS A 113 -6.12 8.42 -9.66
N TYR A 114 -5.66 7.27 -9.18
CA TYR A 114 -5.10 7.12 -7.83
C TYR A 114 -4.02 6.03 -7.81
N TYR A 115 -3.22 6.04 -6.75
CA TYR A 115 -2.26 4.99 -6.45
C TYR A 115 -2.67 4.22 -5.21
N THR A 116 -2.41 2.92 -5.20
CA THR A 116 -2.28 2.16 -3.94
C THR A 116 -0.81 1.81 -3.70
N VAL A 117 -0.40 1.85 -2.44
CA VAL A 117 0.94 1.45 -2.00
C VAL A 117 0.82 0.45 -0.87
N ALA A 118 1.42 -0.72 -1.06
CA ALA A 118 1.45 -1.77 -0.05
C ALA A 118 2.83 -2.44 -0.02
N LEU A 119 3.13 -3.09 1.10
CA LEU A 119 4.20 -4.08 1.14
C LEU A 119 3.64 -5.43 0.68
N ARG A 120 4.43 -6.18 -0.08
CA ARG A 120 4.07 -7.52 -0.58
C ARG A 120 5.23 -8.49 -0.48
N TRP A 121 4.94 -9.77 -0.33
CA TRP A 121 5.95 -10.82 -0.39
C TRP A 121 6.24 -11.20 -1.85
N GLY A 122 7.46 -11.70 -2.11
CA GLY A 122 7.78 -12.33 -3.38
C GLY A 122 6.86 -13.53 -3.64
N ARG A 123 6.53 -13.79 -4.91
CA ARG A 123 5.57 -14.85 -5.27
C ARG A 123 6.21 -16.20 -5.58
N ASP A 124 7.52 -16.23 -5.73
CA ASP A 124 8.26 -17.43 -6.10
C ASP A 124 8.53 -18.31 -4.86
N ASP A 125 8.47 -19.62 -5.08
CA ASP A 125 8.80 -20.61 -4.05
C ASP A 125 10.31 -20.92 -4.11
N TYR A 126 11.02 -20.59 -3.03
CA TYR A 126 12.46 -20.80 -2.92
C TYR A 126 12.74 -21.92 -1.93
N GLY A 127 13.17 -23.08 -2.46
CA GLY A 127 13.53 -24.24 -1.64
C GLY A 127 14.73 -24.01 -0.70
N ASP A 128 15.63 -23.08 -1.05
CA ASP A 128 16.71 -22.60 -0.19
C ASP A 128 16.81 -21.07 -0.25
N VAL A 129 16.38 -20.41 0.82
CA VAL A 129 16.38 -18.95 0.94
C VAL A 129 17.79 -18.32 0.95
N PHE A 130 18.82 -19.12 1.22
CA PHE A 130 20.22 -18.69 1.20
C PHE A 130 20.84 -18.78 -0.20
N ALA A 131 20.24 -19.55 -1.10
CA ALA A 131 20.73 -19.78 -2.47
C ALA A 131 19.93 -19.02 -3.54
N ILE A 132 19.15 -18.01 -3.15
CA ILE A 132 18.38 -17.18 -4.08
C ILE A 132 19.33 -16.34 -4.95
N GLU A 133 19.29 -16.60 -6.26
CA GLU A 133 19.94 -15.74 -7.25
C GLU A 133 19.18 -14.41 -7.35
N ARG A 134 19.84 -13.32 -6.98
CA ARG A 134 19.23 -11.98 -6.95
C ARG A 134 19.68 -11.15 -8.13
N HIS A 135 18.75 -10.38 -8.67
CA HIS A 135 18.99 -9.40 -9.71
C HIS A 135 18.69 -8.00 -9.16
N PRO A 136 19.67 -7.33 -8.52
CA PRO A 136 19.45 -6.08 -7.80
C PRO A 136 19.37 -4.88 -8.74
N THR A 137 18.58 -4.98 -9.81
CA THR A 137 18.34 -3.93 -10.79
C THR A 137 16.86 -3.54 -10.78
N PRO A 138 16.52 -2.23 -10.79
CA PRO A 138 15.14 -1.77 -10.60
C PRO A 138 14.13 -2.34 -11.61
N ASP A 139 14.57 -2.60 -12.84
CA ASP A 139 13.76 -3.21 -13.91
C ASP A 139 13.34 -4.65 -13.60
N ARG A 140 14.06 -5.35 -12.72
CA ARG A 140 13.76 -6.71 -12.27
C ARG A 140 13.21 -6.76 -10.84
N ALA A 141 12.78 -5.63 -10.29
CA ALA A 141 12.26 -5.55 -8.92
C ALA A 141 11.05 -6.46 -8.64
N ARG A 142 10.29 -6.83 -9.67
CA ARG A 142 9.18 -7.79 -9.59
C ARG A 142 9.62 -9.20 -9.14
N GLU A 143 10.90 -9.51 -9.32
CA GLU A 143 11.53 -10.78 -8.93
C GLU A 143 12.06 -10.76 -7.49
N SER A 144 11.76 -9.70 -6.72
CA SER A 144 12.08 -9.67 -5.29
C SER A 144 11.45 -10.86 -4.58
N ALA A 145 12.27 -11.59 -3.82
CA ALA A 145 11.91 -12.81 -3.13
C ALA A 145 11.20 -12.55 -1.80
N PHE A 146 11.54 -11.45 -1.15
CA PHE A 146 11.08 -11.06 0.17
C PHE A 146 10.17 -9.85 0.11
N ILE A 147 9.77 -9.37 1.29
CA ILE A 147 8.90 -8.21 1.42
C ILE A 147 9.49 -6.98 0.70
N HIS A 148 8.68 -6.33 -0.11
CA HIS A 148 9.07 -5.14 -0.85
C HIS A 148 7.86 -4.23 -1.15
N PRO A 149 8.09 -2.92 -1.41
CA PRO A 149 7.04 -1.99 -1.82
C PRO A 149 6.52 -2.32 -3.22
N VAL A 150 5.20 -2.30 -3.35
CA VAL A 150 4.50 -2.38 -4.63
C VAL A 150 3.55 -1.20 -4.73
N ILE A 151 3.74 -0.42 -5.79
CA ILE A 151 2.95 0.75 -6.13
C ILE A 151 2.08 0.36 -7.33
N ARG A 152 0.77 0.54 -7.20
CA ARG A 152 -0.19 0.26 -8.25
C ARG A 152 -0.93 1.53 -8.62
N ARG A 153 -1.03 1.80 -9.91
CA ARG A 153 -1.79 2.94 -10.45
C ARG A 153 -3.11 2.45 -11.03
N TYR A 154 -4.18 3.14 -10.69
CA TYR A 154 -5.53 2.80 -11.12
C TYR A 154 -6.20 3.96 -11.84
N LYS A 155 -7.10 3.59 -12.76
CA LYS A 155 -8.11 4.46 -13.36
C LYS A 155 -9.47 3.82 -13.12
N GLY A 156 -10.26 4.39 -12.22
CA GLY A 156 -11.41 3.73 -11.65
C GLY A 156 -11.03 2.41 -10.99
N ALA A 157 -11.65 1.29 -11.38
CA ALA A 157 -11.29 -0.04 -10.85
C ALA A 157 -10.21 -0.76 -11.68
N GLU A 158 -9.77 -0.19 -12.79
CA GLU A 158 -8.79 -0.81 -13.69
C GLU A 158 -7.36 -0.56 -13.18
N LEU A 159 -6.61 -1.63 -12.95
CA LEU A 159 -5.17 -1.57 -12.71
C LEU A 159 -4.45 -1.22 -14.01
N VAL A 160 -3.85 -0.03 -14.06
CA VAL A 160 -3.17 0.47 -15.25
C VAL A 160 -1.70 0.09 -15.24
N GLU A 161 -1.07 0.16 -14.08
CA GLU A 161 0.36 -0.12 -13.93
C GLU A 161 0.67 -0.64 -12.53
N GLU A 162 1.64 -1.54 -12.44
CA GLU A 162 2.17 -2.08 -11.19
C GLU A 162 3.69 -1.98 -11.24
N GLN A 163 4.26 -1.22 -10.31
CA GLN A 163 5.69 -1.07 -10.16
C GLN A 163 6.14 -1.61 -8.80
N HIS A 164 7.18 -2.41 -8.84
CA HIS A 164 7.85 -2.94 -7.67
C HIS A 164 9.08 -2.08 -7.38
N LEU A 165 9.38 -1.84 -6.11
CA LEU A 165 10.71 -1.41 -5.70
C LEU A 165 11.49 -2.63 -5.25
N LEU A 166 12.82 -2.60 -5.43
CA LEU A 166 13.68 -3.71 -5.01
C LEU A 166 13.54 -3.98 -3.52
N GLU A 167 13.59 -5.25 -3.14
CA GLU A 167 13.81 -5.64 -1.74
C GLU A 167 15.13 -5.05 -1.21
N ASP A 168 15.14 -4.68 0.08
CA ASP A 168 16.36 -4.34 0.81
C ASP A 168 16.40 -5.18 2.09
N LEU A 169 17.49 -5.91 2.30
CA LEU A 169 17.65 -6.81 3.46
C LEU A 169 17.64 -6.08 4.80
N LEU A 170 17.99 -4.79 4.80
CA LEU A 170 17.93 -3.94 5.98
C LEU A 170 16.57 -3.25 6.14
N ALA A 171 15.61 -3.55 5.25
CA ALA A 171 14.31 -2.91 5.20
C ALA A 171 14.39 -1.38 5.05
N GLU A 172 15.44 -0.89 4.37
CA GLU A 172 15.68 0.53 4.13
C GLU A 172 15.53 0.89 2.64
N TRP A 173 14.31 1.24 2.23
CA TRP A 173 14.02 1.67 0.87
C TRP A 173 14.38 3.14 0.67
N ARG A 174 15.68 3.47 0.66
CA ARG A 174 16.19 4.86 0.50
C ARG A 174 17.37 5.02 -0.46
N ARG A 175 17.94 3.93 -0.97
CA ARG A 175 18.99 4.01 -2.02
C ARG A 175 18.52 4.82 -3.25
N PRO A 176 19.31 5.83 -3.69
CA PRO A 176 18.94 6.68 -4.82
C PRO A 176 18.60 5.91 -6.09
N ASP A 177 19.51 5.02 -6.52
CA ASP A 177 19.44 4.27 -7.78
C ASP A 177 18.40 3.14 -7.78
N ARG A 178 17.99 2.67 -6.59
CA ARG A 178 17.12 1.48 -6.45
C ARG A 178 15.70 1.76 -6.01
N HIS A 179 15.50 2.85 -5.28
CA HIS A 179 14.23 3.15 -4.65
C HIS A 179 13.74 4.55 -4.99
N ILE A 180 14.60 5.57 -4.84
CA ILE A 180 14.19 6.97 -5.02
C ILE A 180 13.96 7.28 -6.50
N GLU A 181 14.97 7.09 -7.35
CA GLU A 181 14.89 7.43 -8.77
C GLU A 181 13.81 6.62 -9.50
N PRO A 182 13.68 5.29 -9.32
CA PRO A 182 12.63 4.53 -9.98
C PRO A 182 11.22 4.96 -9.55
N LEU A 183 11.01 5.22 -8.26
CA LEU A 183 9.71 5.66 -7.76
C LEU A 183 9.38 7.09 -8.20
N ARG A 184 10.37 7.98 -8.20
CA ARG A 184 10.19 9.34 -8.67
C ARG A 184 9.84 9.36 -10.17
N ALA A 185 10.51 8.55 -10.98
CA ALA A 185 10.26 8.47 -12.42
C ALA A 185 8.82 8.03 -12.74
N LEU A 186 8.26 7.11 -11.95
CA LEU A 186 6.83 6.73 -12.03
C LEU A 186 5.94 7.96 -11.86
N PHE A 187 6.15 8.72 -10.78
CA PHE A 187 5.32 9.86 -10.45
C PHE A 187 5.53 11.06 -11.38
N ASP A 188 6.76 11.31 -11.84
CA ASP A 188 7.08 12.37 -12.82
C ASP A 188 6.36 12.13 -14.16
N ARG A 189 6.12 10.86 -14.53
CA ARG A 189 5.39 10.51 -15.76
C ARG A 189 3.88 10.65 -15.63
N ASP A 190 3.35 10.34 -14.44
CA ASP A 190 1.91 10.11 -14.24
C ASP A 190 1.19 11.29 -13.58
N LEU A 191 1.91 12.15 -12.84
CA LEU A 191 1.37 13.40 -12.28
C LEU A 191 1.33 14.52 -13.33
N PRO A 192 0.33 15.42 -13.26
CA PRO A 192 0.16 16.52 -14.21
C PRO A 192 1.21 17.64 -14.09
#